data_AF-A0A915CE66-F1
#
_entry.id   AF-A0A915CE66-F1
#
_cell.length_a   1.000
_cell.length_b   1.000
_cell.length_c   1.000
_cell.angle_alpha   90.00
_cell.angle_beta   90.00
_cell.angle_gamma   90.00
#
_symmetry.space_group_name_H-M   'P 1'
#
loop_
_entity.id
_entity.type
_entity.pdbx_description
1 polymer ?
#
loop_
_entity_poly.entity_id
_entity_poly.type
_entity_poly.pdbx_seq_one_letter_code
_entity_poly.pdbx_strand_id
1 'polypeptide(L)' 'NYTGHLRYYIPFSTESLCKLDVKFFPFDIQQCTLLFGSWAHSNDSIKYSLYSKNLSLIDFYDNQEWQLDMVIY' A
#
# COMPACT_ATOMS: atom_id res chain seq x y z
N ASN A 1 -16.50 -19.22 -13.24
CA ASN A 1 -17.49 -18.40 -12.51
C ASN A 1 -18.35 -17.67 -13.54
N TYR A 2 -19.67 -17.88 -13.56
CA TYR A 2 -20.60 -17.30 -14.56
C TYR A 2 -21.27 -16.00 -14.09
N THR A 3 -20.96 -15.55 -12.87
CA THR A 3 -21.58 -14.38 -12.22
C THR A 3 -21.06 -13.04 -12.70
N GLY A 4 -20.04 -13.02 -13.58
CA GLY A 4 -19.37 -11.79 -14.00
C GLY A 4 -18.36 -11.22 -12.99
N HIS A 5 -18.13 -11.89 -11.86
CA HIS A 5 -17.08 -11.49 -10.93
C HIS A 5 -15.70 -11.84 -11.47
N LEU A 6 -14.92 -10.81 -11.79
CA LEU A 6 -13.52 -10.91 -12.19
C LEU A 6 -12.62 -10.67 -10.97
N ARG A 7 -11.63 -11.55 -10.79
CA ARG A 7 -10.50 -11.30 -9.89
C ARG A 7 -9.23 -11.29 -10.72
N TYR A 8 -8.46 -10.22 -10.63
CA TYR A 8 -7.24 -10.03 -11.40
C TYR A 8 -6.07 -9.73 -10.45
N TYR A 9 -4.99 -10.49 -10.59
CA TYR A 9 -3.78 -10.34 -9.80
C TYR A 9 -2.66 -9.87 -10.74
N ILE A 10 -2.07 -8.71 -10.43
CA ILE A 10 -0.95 -8.15 -11.18
C ILE A 10 0.23 -7.94 -10.25
N PRO A 11 1.43 -8.44 -10.61
CA PRO A 11 2.65 -8.00 -9.96
C PRO A 11 2.97 -6.58 -10.45
N PHE A 12 3.24 -5.66 -9.52
CA PHE A 12 3.71 -4.32 -9.86
C PHE A 12 4.73 -3.86 -8.82
N SER A 13 5.64 -3.00 -9.24
CA SER A 13 6.53 -2.24 -8.36
C SER A 13 6.17 -0.76 -8.50
N THR A 14 6.14 -0.03 -7.39
CA THR A 14 5.82 1.39 -7.37
C THR A 14 6.83 2.16 -6.54
N GLU A 15 7.19 3.34 -7.03
CA GLU A 15 7.96 4.32 -6.27
C GLU A 15 6.99 5.40 -5.78
N SER A 16 7.12 5.78 -4.51
CA SER A 16 6.27 6.79 -3.90
C SER A 16 7.13 7.80 -3.16
N LEU A 17 6.68 9.06 -3.16
CA LEU A 17 7.35 10.10 -2.39
C LEU A 17 6.91 10.00 -0.93
N CYS A 18 7.86 9.67 -0.05
CA CYS A 18 7.67 9.71 1.39
C CYS A 18 8.52 10.83 1.99
N LYS A 19 7.89 11.70 2.80
CA LYS A 19 8.62 12.74 3.54
C LYS A 19 9.29 12.10 4.75
N LEU A 20 10.61 12.21 4.83
CA LEU A 20 11.39 11.69 5.95
C LEU A 20 11.63 12.77 7.01
N ASP A 21 11.55 12.39 8.29
CA ASP A 21 12.02 13.19 9.43
C ASP A 21 13.24 12.52 10.06
N VAL A 22 14.41 13.11 9.84
CA VAL A 22 15.71 12.54 10.26
C VAL A 22 16.23 13.11 11.57
N LYS A 23 15.37 13.75 12.37
CA LYS A 23 15.77 14.40 13.63
C LYS A 23 16.46 13.45 14.63
N PHE A 24 16.08 12.18 14.63
CA PHE A 24 16.52 11.19 15.61
C PHE A 24 17.37 10.05 15.02
N PHE A 25 17.95 10.26 13.83
CA PHE A 25 18.80 9.26 13.19
C PHE A 25 19.92 8.73 14.13
N PRO A 26 20.18 7.41 14.21
CA PRO A 26 19.60 6.31 13.40
C PRO A 26 18.36 5.63 14.03
N PHE A 27 17.74 6.23 15.06
CA PHE A 27 16.62 5.67 15.81
C PHE A 27 15.29 6.38 15.51
N ASP A 28 15.16 6.86 14.28
CA ASP A 28 13.98 7.54 13.77
C ASP A 28 12.87 6.57 13.38
N ILE A 29 11.63 7.07 13.37
CA ILE A 29 10.44 6.34 12.90
C ILE A 29 9.88 7.12 11.72
N GLN A 30 9.60 6.42 10.63
CA GLN A 30 9.10 7.02 9.39
C GLN A 30 7.65 6.60 9.14
N GLN A 31 6.82 7.57 8.75
CA GLN A 31 5.43 7.34 8.37
C GLN A 31 5.25 7.66 6.89
N CYS A 32 5.07 6.61 6.08
CA CYS A 32 4.90 6.74 4.63
C CYS A 32 3.46 6.40 4.23
N THR A 33 2.87 7.23 3.37
CA THR A 33 1.51 7.03 2.85
C THR A 33 1.55 6.62 1.38
N LEU A 34 0.87 5.53 1.06
CA LEU A 34 0.62 5.11 -0.32
C LEU A 34 -0.78 5.51 -0.73
N LEU A 35 -0.92 6.16 -1.88
CA LEU A 35 -2.19 6.57 -2.44
C LEU A 35 -2.44 5.79 -3.73
N PHE A 36 -3.52 4.99 -3.74
CA PHE A 36 -3.94 4.22 -4.91
C PHE A 36 -5.27 4.75 -5.43
N GLY A 37 -5.36 4.91 -6.74
CA GLY A 37 -6.57 5.36 -7.42
C GLY A 37 -6.41 5.29 -8.93
N SER A 38 -7.53 5.38 -9.65
CA SER A 38 -7.45 5.53 -11.11
C SER A 38 -6.99 6.94 -11.46
N TRP A 39 -6.11 7.00 -12.44
CA TRP A 39 -5.76 8.24 -13.10
C TRP A 39 -6.91 8.81 -13.95
N ALA A 40 -7.67 7.93 -14.61
CA ALA A 40 -8.62 8.32 -15.66
C ALA A 40 -10.08 8.42 -15.18
N HIS A 41 -10.39 7.87 -14.01
CA HIS A 41 -11.76 7.69 -13.53
C HIS A 41 -11.95 8.29 -12.14
N SER A 42 -13.02 9.08 -11.98
CA SER A 42 -13.44 9.61 -10.68
C SER A 42 -14.36 8.62 -9.94
N ASN A 43 -14.68 8.97 -8.68
CA ASN A 43 -15.54 8.17 -7.81
C ASN A 43 -16.99 8.02 -8.31
N ASP A 44 -17.42 8.85 -9.26
CA ASP A 44 -18.74 8.72 -9.91
C ASP A 44 -18.79 7.54 -10.88
N SER A 45 -17.62 7.13 -11.39
CA SER A 45 -17.48 6.05 -12.36
C SER A 45 -16.93 4.76 -11.77
N ILE A 46 -16.03 4.85 -10.78
CA ILE A 46 -15.45 3.68 -10.10
C ILE A 46 -15.50 3.90 -8.60
N LYS A 47 -16.09 2.96 -7.86
CA LYS A 47 -16.08 2.94 -6.40
C LYS A 47 -15.02 1.95 -5.92
N TYR A 48 -14.10 2.43 -5.09
CA TYR A 48 -13.09 1.61 -4.44
C TYR A 48 -13.56 1.16 -3.06
N SER A 49 -13.28 -0.09 -2.73
CA SER A 49 -13.49 -0.62 -1.39
C SER A 49 -12.36 -1.59 -1.07
N LEU A 50 -11.84 -1.51 0.16
CA LEU A 50 -10.85 -2.49 0.63
C LEU A 50 -11.49 -3.88 0.68
N TYR A 51 -10.83 -4.86 0.07
CA TYR A 51 -11.25 -6.26 0.17
C TYR A 51 -11.04 -6.82 1.59
N SER A 52 -9.98 -6.36 2.25
CA SER A 52 -9.62 -6.70 3.63
C SER A 52 -9.14 -5.44 4.33
N LYS A 53 -9.47 -5.30 5.61
CA LYS A 53 -8.90 -4.25 6.46
C LYS A 53 -7.44 -4.50 6.80
N ASN A 54 -6.92 -5.72 6.64
CA ASN A 54 -5.54 -6.06 6.95
C ASN A 54 -4.75 -6.30 5.67
N LEU A 55 -3.49 -5.82 5.63
CA LEU A 55 -2.53 -6.15 4.59
C LEU A 55 -1.99 -7.56 4.83
N SER A 56 -1.94 -8.38 3.78
CA SER A 56 -1.32 -9.71 3.87
C SER A 56 0.20 -9.58 3.80
N LEU A 57 0.90 -10.13 4.80
CA LEU A 57 2.37 -10.17 4.85
C LEU A 57 2.91 -11.59 4.63
N ILE A 58 2.11 -12.51 4.08
CA ILE A 58 2.48 -13.92 3.93
C ILE A 58 3.74 -14.13 3.08
N ASP A 59 3.96 -13.27 2.08
CA ASP A 59 5.13 -13.29 1.18
C ASP A 59 5.99 -12.02 1.36
N PHE A 60 5.93 -11.39 2.55
CA PHE A 60 6.76 -10.23 2.86
C PHE A 60 8.17 -10.67 3.23
N TYR A 61 9.17 -9.98 2.66
CA TYR A 61 10.57 -10.17 3.00
C TYR A 61 11.06 -8.94 3.77
N ASP A 62 11.44 -9.14 5.02
CA ASP A 62 12.07 -8.10 5.83
C ASP A 62 13.39 -7.64 5.19
N ASN A 63 13.75 -6.38 5.44
CA ASN A 63 15.06 -5.85 5.07
C ASN A 63 15.90 -5.55 6.32
N GLN A 64 17.20 -5.31 6.13
CA GLN A 64 18.16 -5.18 7.24
C GLN A 64 18.13 -3.81 7.92
N GLU A 65 17.55 -2.79 7.28
CA GLU A 65 17.60 -1.40 7.73
C GLU A 65 16.29 -0.93 8.37
N TRP A 66 15.15 -1.37 7.81
CA TRP A 66 13.82 -0.92 8.19
C TRP A 66 12.96 -2.09 8.63
N GLN A 67 12.40 -1.97 9.83
CA GLN A 67 11.34 -2.85 10.32
C GLN A 67 9.97 -2.22 10.04
N LEU A 68 9.04 -3.01 9.48
CA LEU A 68 7.65 -2.59 9.34
C LEU A 68 6.94 -2.71 10.70
N ASP A 69 6.62 -1.58 11.32
CA ASP A 69 5.97 -1.55 12.65
C ASP A 69 4.43 -1.67 12.55
N MET A 70 3.79 -0.83 11.73
CA MET A 70 2.33 -0.79 11.59
C MET A 70 1.88 -0.33 10.20
N VAL A 71 0.75 -0.86 9.74
CA VAL A 71 0.01 -0.37 8.55
C VAL A 71 -1.30 0.24 9.01
N ILE A 72 -1.56 1.49 8.60
CA ILE A 72 -2.74 2.28 8.96
C ILE A 72 -3.54 2.61 7.68
N TYR A 73 -4.87 2.63 7.78
CA TYR A 73 -5.82 2.82 6.67
C TYR A 73 -6.66 4.09 6.84
#